data_AF-A0A2U1WR04-F1
#
_entry.id   AF-A0A2U1WR04-F1
#
_cell.length_a   1.000
_cell.length_b   1.000
_cell.length_c   1.000
_cell.angle_alpha   90.00
_cell.angle_beta   90.00
_cell.angle_gamma   90.00
#
_symmetry.space_group_name_H-M   'P 1'
#
loop_
_entity.id
_entity.type
_entity.pdbx_description
1 polymer ?
#
loop_
_entity_poly.entity_id
_entity_poly.type
_entity_poly.pdbx_seq_one_letter_code
_entity_poly.pdbx_strand_id
1 'polypeptide(L)'
;MDQSVPERRAKAASLPSATPAPHPAARRSWLGGAMFTAFLLGLIALSIRSVSGDLAFVLLGSVGIVVGVFHYVFPGSQFFTLALANFIGVYACIFVFFLESNFHSIGPLSQGVGFAMPLMAFLGGAWWRARDIRSIVQSRRLRDGGQLDRVFLWMAPVWGIGALTFLVPGHDMAPELLSELFVAAMGAIALVVLFVSRDIAIFLLDAGLLFEGFFQQASRLVLPAFAFLTFYSLTIILFGSLYTIMDRFMGEPNFIIDGVRRDLTFPEGLYFSLITFATVGYGDIYPITGAVRIVCAVEIVTGVLLLLFGFSAIIGHARPHDRADHRDPL
;
A
#
# COMPACT_ATOMS: atom_id res chain seq x y z
N MET A 1 -36.08 -63.29 -42.37
CA MET A 1 -36.34 -61.86 -42.27
C MET A 1 -35.21 -61.28 -41.45
N ASP A 2 -34.37 -60.53 -42.15
CA ASP A 2 -33.08 -60.00 -41.74
C ASP A 2 -33.28 -58.90 -40.67
N GLN A 3 -32.66 -59.00 -39.50
CA GLN A 3 -32.55 -57.89 -38.55
C GLN A 3 -31.16 -57.84 -37.93
N SER A 4 -30.43 -56.83 -38.38
CA SER A 4 -29.08 -56.43 -38.05
C SER A 4 -28.96 -56.00 -36.59
N VAL A 5 -27.93 -56.54 -35.91
CA VAL A 5 -27.47 -56.10 -34.59
C VAL A 5 -26.60 -54.85 -34.77
N PRO A 6 -26.85 -53.72 -34.10
CA PRO A 6 -26.00 -52.54 -34.20
C PRO A 6 -24.73 -52.70 -33.34
N GLU A 7 -23.58 -52.44 -33.96
CA GLU A 7 -22.24 -52.44 -33.35
C GLU A 7 -22.15 -51.52 -32.12
N ARG A 8 -21.64 -52.05 -31.01
CA ARG A 8 -21.14 -51.24 -29.89
C ARG A 8 -19.90 -50.47 -30.34
N ARG A 9 -20.05 -49.16 -30.59
CA ARG A 9 -18.91 -48.23 -30.68
C ARG A 9 -18.04 -48.33 -29.42
N ALA A 10 -16.79 -48.73 -29.60
CA ALA A 10 -15.76 -48.73 -28.58
C ALA A 10 -15.57 -47.32 -28.01
N LYS A 11 -15.67 -47.21 -26.68
CA LYS A 11 -15.43 -45.98 -25.92
C LYS A 11 -13.93 -45.66 -26.03
N ALA A 12 -13.59 -44.67 -26.85
CA ALA A 12 -12.22 -44.18 -27.00
C ALA A 12 -11.67 -43.77 -25.63
N ALA A 13 -10.50 -44.31 -25.29
CA ALA A 13 -9.75 -43.96 -24.09
C ALA A 13 -9.38 -42.47 -24.14
N SER A 14 -9.87 -41.69 -23.20
CA SER A 14 -9.47 -40.29 -23.01
C SER A 14 -8.02 -40.24 -22.51
N LEU A 15 -7.15 -39.63 -23.30
CA LEU A 15 -5.76 -39.32 -22.95
C LEU A 15 -5.66 -38.50 -21.65
N PRO A 16 -4.57 -38.64 -20.87
CA PRO A 16 -4.36 -37.86 -19.66
C PRO A 16 -4.28 -36.36 -19.97
N SER A 17 -5.04 -35.58 -19.22
CA SER A 17 -5.14 -34.12 -19.31
C SER A 17 -3.75 -33.47 -19.21
N ALA A 18 -3.39 -32.70 -20.24
CA ALA A 18 -2.21 -31.85 -20.24
C ALA A 18 -2.22 -30.93 -19.00
N THR A 19 -1.09 -30.87 -18.30
CA THR A 19 -0.83 -29.90 -17.23
C THR A 19 -1.12 -28.48 -17.73
N PRO A 20 -1.93 -27.67 -17.03
CA PRO A 20 -2.26 -26.33 -17.48
C PRO A 20 -0.98 -25.48 -17.50
N ALA A 21 -0.69 -24.89 -18.66
CA ALA A 21 0.40 -23.92 -18.81
C ALA A 21 0.15 -22.71 -17.89
N PRO A 22 1.20 -22.14 -17.26
CA PRO A 22 1.04 -21.01 -16.35
C PRO A 22 0.47 -19.79 -17.08
N HIS A 23 -0.66 -19.27 -16.60
CA HIS A 23 -1.36 -18.12 -17.19
C HIS A 23 -0.48 -16.86 -17.19
N PRO A 24 -0.36 -16.13 -18.33
CA PRO A 24 0.46 -14.93 -18.47
C PRO A 24 0.01 -13.71 -17.62
N ALA A 25 -1.21 -13.73 -17.07
CA ALA A 25 -1.71 -12.69 -16.16
C ALA A 25 -0.91 -12.62 -14.84
N ALA A 26 -0.29 -13.74 -14.42
CA ALA A 26 0.45 -13.81 -13.16
C ALA A 26 1.79 -13.06 -13.19
N ARG A 27 2.33 -12.71 -14.36
CA ARG A 27 3.64 -12.06 -14.48
C ARG A 27 3.57 -10.53 -14.29
N ARG A 28 2.38 -9.93 -14.42
CA ARG A 28 2.20 -8.47 -14.53
C ARG A 28 1.94 -7.76 -13.19
N SER A 29 1.39 -8.46 -12.19
CA SER A 29 1.01 -7.87 -10.89
C SER A 29 2.17 -7.74 -9.89
N TRP A 30 3.11 -8.70 -9.88
CA TRP A 30 4.29 -8.64 -8.99
C TRP A 30 5.20 -7.44 -9.29
N LEU A 31 5.40 -7.15 -10.57
CA LEU A 31 6.12 -5.95 -11.03
C LEU A 31 5.52 -4.68 -10.43
N GLY A 32 4.19 -4.60 -10.29
CA GLY A 32 3.51 -3.44 -9.68
C GLY A 32 3.91 -3.22 -8.22
N GLY A 33 3.99 -4.27 -7.41
CA GLY A 33 4.39 -4.17 -6.00
C GLY A 33 5.86 -3.81 -5.79
N ALA A 34 6.74 -4.43 -6.58
CA ALA A 34 8.15 -4.09 -6.58
C ALA A 34 8.39 -2.66 -7.05
N MET A 35 7.70 -2.22 -8.11
CA MET A 35 7.77 -0.83 -8.60
C MET A 35 7.22 0.16 -7.59
N PHE A 36 6.12 -0.14 -6.90
CA PHE A 36 5.58 0.72 -5.85
C PHE A 36 6.56 0.90 -4.69
N THR A 37 7.20 -0.19 -4.25
CA THR A 37 8.21 -0.13 -3.19
C THR A 37 9.45 0.64 -3.64
N ALA A 38 9.92 0.40 -4.87
CA ALA A 38 11.04 1.15 -5.45
C ALA A 38 10.72 2.65 -5.58
N PHE A 39 9.48 2.98 -5.95
CA PHE A 39 9.00 4.37 -6.01
C PHE A 39 9.00 5.02 -4.62
N LEU A 40 8.44 4.34 -3.60
CA LEU A 40 8.43 4.83 -2.22
C LEU A 40 9.86 5.06 -1.69
N LEU A 41 10.76 4.09 -1.90
CA LEU A 41 12.16 4.21 -1.54
C LEU A 41 12.88 5.33 -2.31
N GLY A 42 12.53 5.54 -3.58
CA GLY A 42 13.01 6.66 -4.37
C GLY A 42 12.57 8.01 -3.79
N LEU A 43 11.30 8.14 -3.36
CA LEU A 43 10.81 9.33 -2.68
C LEU A 43 11.53 9.58 -1.35
N ILE A 44 11.76 8.52 -0.56
CA ILE A 44 12.50 8.60 0.69
C ILE A 44 13.95 9.05 0.42
N ALA A 45 14.63 8.42 -0.54
CA ALA A 45 15.99 8.78 -0.91
C ALA A 45 16.11 10.23 -1.41
N LEU A 46 15.13 10.71 -2.20
CA LEU A 46 15.06 12.11 -2.64
C LEU A 46 14.74 13.09 -1.51
N SER A 47 14.05 12.64 -0.46
CA SER A 47 13.66 13.47 0.68
C SER A 47 14.82 13.72 1.65
N ILE A 48 15.86 12.87 1.68
CA ILE A 48 16.92 12.95 2.68
C ILE A 48 18.13 13.69 2.10
N ARG A 49 18.41 14.89 2.59
CA ARG A 49 19.53 15.73 2.12
C ARG A 49 20.92 15.14 2.35
N SER A 50 21.06 14.20 3.30
CA SER A 50 22.34 13.64 3.76
C SER A 50 22.70 12.28 3.13
N VAL A 51 21.80 11.67 2.36
CA VAL A 51 22.06 10.38 1.71
C VAL A 51 22.93 10.62 0.48
N SER A 52 24.16 10.13 0.51
CA SER A 52 24.98 10.06 -0.71
C SER A 52 24.27 9.18 -1.75
N GLY A 53 24.42 9.51 -3.04
CA GLY A 53 23.81 8.73 -4.12
C GLY A 53 24.11 7.22 -4.00
N ASP A 54 25.29 6.87 -3.50
CA ASP A 54 25.74 5.49 -3.28
C ASP A 54 24.85 4.70 -2.31
N LEU A 55 24.42 5.30 -1.20
CA LEU A 55 23.54 4.61 -0.25
C LEU A 55 22.15 4.38 -0.86
N ALA A 56 21.63 5.32 -1.65
CA ALA A 56 20.36 5.15 -2.35
C ALA A 56 20.41 3.95 -3.33
N PHE A 57 21.52 3.79 -4.06
CA PHE A 57 21.74 2.62 -4.92
C PHE A 57 21.81 1.32 -4.12
N VAL A 58 22.50 1.33 -2.98
CA VAL A 58 22.56 0.15 -2.10
C VAL A 58 21.17 -0.20 -1.58
N LEU A 59 20.39 0.77 -1.09
CA LEU A 59 19.02 0.57 -0.60
C LEU A 59 18.13 -0.08 -1.68
N LEU A 60 18.04 0.55 -2.85
CA LEU A 60 17.23 0.08 -3.98
C LEU A 60 17.71 -1.29 -4.51
N GLY A 61 19.03 -1.45 -4.66
CA GLY A 61 19.65 -2.69 -5.12
C GLY A 61 19.40 -3.86 -4.18
N SER A 62 19.54 -3.64 -2.87
CA SER A 62 19.28 -4.64 -1.83
C SER A 62 17.83 -5.12 -1.88
N VAL A 63 16.87 -4.18 -2.00
CA VAL A 63 15.44 -4.52 -2.08
C VAL A 63 15.17 -5.36 -3.31
N GLY A 64 15.68 -4.95 -4.48
CA GLY A 64 15.53 -5.68 -5.73
C GLY A 64 16.09 -7.11 -5.65
N ILE A 65 17.28 -7.28 -5.07
CA ILE A 65 17.92 -8.59 -4.88
C ILE A 65 17.09 -9.46 -3.93
N VAL A 66 16.74 -8.97 -2.74
CA VAL A 66 16.00 -9.75 -1.73
C VAL A 66 14.65 -10.18 -2.29
N VAL A 67 13.92 -9.25 -2.91
CA VAL A 67 12.62 -9.51 -3.55
C VAL A 67 12.75 -10.53 -4.69
N GLY A 68 13.77 -10.39 -5.53
CA GLY A 68 14.04 -11.33 -6.64
C GLY A 68 14.38 -12.74 -6.15
N VAL A 69 15.25 -12.87 -5.15
CA VAL A 69 15.64 -14.17 -4.57
C VAL A 69 14.44 -14.86 -3.92
N PHE A 70 13.65 -14.13 -3.11
CA PHE A 70 12.48 -14.70 -2.47
C PHE A 70 11.41 -15.15 -3.49
N HIS A 71 11.23 -14.40 -4.57
CA HIS A 71 10.32 -14.79 -5.65
C HIS A 71 10.74 -16.14 -6.29
N TYR A 72 12.05 -16.36 -6.43
CA TYR A 72 12.59 -17.61 -6.94
C TYR A 72 12.48 -18.78 -5.94
N VAL A 73 12.76 -18.54 -4.66
CA VAL A 73 12.78 -19.59 -3.61
C VAL A 73 11.37 -20.03 -3.18
N PHE A 74 10.42 -19.10 -3.17
CA PHE A 74 9.03 -19.32 -2.72
C PHE A 74 8.01 -18.95 -3.83
N PRO A 75 7.96 -19.72 -4.93
CA PRO A 75 6.97 -19.52 -5.98
C PRO A 75 5.58 -19.90 -5.45
N GLY A 76 4.69 -18.94 -5.20
CA GLY A 76 3.35 -19.28 -4.73
C GLY A 76 2.38 -18.14 -4.44
N SER A 77 2.84 -17.02 -3.87
CA SER A 77 1.95 -15.87 -3.62
C SER A 77 2.62 -14.54 -3.98
N GLN A 78 2.04 -13.85 -4.97
CA GLN A 78 2.50 -12.53 -5.40
C GLN A 78 2.43 -11.51 -4.26
N PHE A 79 1.44 -11.66 -3.39
CA PHE A 79 1.24 -10.79 -2.25
C PHE A 79 2.27 -10.98 -1.13
N PHE A 80 2.89 -12.16 -1.02
CA PHE A 80 4.03 -12.33 -0.12
C PHE A 80 5.19 -11.43 -0.55
N THR A 81 5.47 -11.36 -1.86
CA THR A 81 6.57 -10.50 -2.32
C THR A 81 6.23 -9.02 -2.21
N LEU A 82 4.96 -8.64 -2.38
CA LEU A 82 4.48 -7.29 -2.08
C LEU A 82 4.66 -6.94 -0.58
N ALA A 83 4.25 -7.85 0.31
CA ALA A 83 4.43 -7.68 1.75
C ALA A 83 5.91 -7.56 2.11
N LEU A 84 6.76 -8.44 1.59
CA LEU A 84 8.21 -8.39 1.77
C LEU A 84 8.78 -7.04 1.33
N ALA A 85 8.42 -6.57 0.14
CA ALA A 85 8.90 -5.30 -0.37
C ALA A 85 8.47 -4.13 0.54
N ASN A 86 7.22 -4.10 0.99
CA ASN A 86 6.73 -3.09 1.93
C ASN A 86 7.47 -3.13 3.28
N PHE A 87 7.71 -4.33 3.83
CA PHE A 87 8.46 -4.48 5.09
C PHE A 87 9.92 -4.06 4.98
N ILE A 88 10.57 -4.35 3.85
CA ILE A 88 11.92 -3.82 3.59
C ILE A 88 11.88 -2.29 3.48
N GLY A 89 10.83 -1.72 2.89
CA GLY A 89 10.59 -0.28 2.85
C GLY A 89 10.51 0.33 4.26
N VAL A 90 9.69 -0.26 5.15
CA VAL A 90 9.60 0.16 6.56
C VAL A 90 10.94 0.05 7.27
N TYR A 91 11.67 -1.06 7.07
CA TYR A 91 13.02 -1.24 7.60
C TYR A 91 13.98 -0.16 7.09
N ALA A 92 13.95 0.20 5.81
CA ALA A 92 14.79 1.25 5.23
C ALA A 92 14.50 2.62 5.86
N CYS A 93 13.22 2.97 6.06
CA CYS A 93 12.85 4.21 6.76
C CYS A 93 13.43 4.25 8.18
N ILE A 94 13.25 3.17 8.94
CA ILE A 94 13.74 3.08 10.31
C ILE A 94 15.27 3.15 10.33
N PHE A 95 15.94 2.43 9.42
CA PHE A 95 17.40 2.42 9.30
C PHE A 95 17.96 3.82 9.04
N VAL A 96 17.39 4.56 8.07
CA VAL A 96 17.79 5.95 7.80
C VAL A 96 17.58 6.82 9.02
N PHE A 97 16.43 6.69 9.69
CA PHE A 97 16.14 7.47 10.89
C PHE A 97 17.19 7.24 12.00
N PHE A 98 17.59 5.98 12.22
CA PHE A 98 18.67 5.64 13.16
C PHE A 98 20.03 6.18 12.70
N LEU A 99 20.32 6.09 11.40
CA LEU A 99 21.55 6.59 10.82
C LEU A 99 21.70 8.10 11.06
N GLU A 100 20.64 8.87 10.80
CA GLU A 100 20.65 10.33 10.98
C GLU A 100 20.64 10.74 12.45
N SER A 101 19.89 10.02 13.30
CA SER A 101 19.77 10.36 14.72
C SER A 101 21.02 10.00 15.54
N ASN A 102 21.58 8.80 15.33
CA ASN A 102 22.59 8.22 16.21
C ASN A 102 23.97 8.08 15.56
N PHE A 103 24.05 8.03 14.22
CA PHE A 103 25.23 7.57 13.48
C PHE A 103 25.61 8.48 12.29
N HIS A 104 25.50 9.81 12.48
CA HIS A 104 25.66 10.81 11.41
C HIS A 104 27.08 10.90 10.80
N SER A 105 28.11 10.39 11.48
CA SER A 105 29.53 10.50 11.07
C SER A 105 30.13 9.22 10.47
N ILE A 106 29.29 8.27 10.03
CA ILE A 106 29.76 6.98 9.51
C ILE A 106 30.01 7.03 8.00
N GLY A 107 31.08 6.39 7.53
CA GLY A 107 31.41 6.30 6.10
C GLY A 107 30.37 5.52 5.27
N PRO A 108 30.16 5.85 3.98
CA PRO A 108 29.11 5.24 3.13
C PRO A 108 29.18 3.71 3.02
N LEU A 109 30.39 3.16 3.00
CA LEU A 109 30.60 1.70 2.91
C LEU A 109 30.05 0.98 4.14
N SER A 110 30.35 1.48 5.35
CA SER A 110 29.83 0.92 6.60
C SER A 110 28.31 1.00 6.64
N GLN A 111 27.72 2.13 6.22
CA GLN A 111 26.27 2.29 6.13
C GLN A 111 25.64 1.23 5.22
N GLY A 112 26.20 1.03 4.03
CA GLY A 112 25.73 0.03 3.06
C GLY A 112 25.85 -1.40 3.58
N VAL A 113 26.99 -1.76 4.20
CA VAL A 113 27.20 -3.07 4.82
C VAL A 113 26.23 -3.30 5.97
N GLY A 114 26.06 -2.30 6.84
CA GLY A 114 25.11 -2.35 7.95
C GLY A 114 23.69 -2.58 7.47
N PHE A 115 23.25 -1.84 6.45
CA PHE A 115 21.92 -2.02 5.87
C PHE A 115 21.69 -3.43 5.30
N ALA A 116 22.66 -3.95 4.55
CA ALA A 116 22.55 -5.24 3.87
C ALA A 116 22.62 -6.44 4.84
N MET A 117 23.31 -6.31 5.97
CA MET A 117 23.62 -7.45 6.84
C MET A 117 22.36 -8.14 7.42
N PRO A 118 21.36 -7.45 7.99
CA PRO A 118 20.11 -8.09 8.42
C PRO A 118 19.31 -8.69 7.27
N LEU A 119 19.33 -8.07 6.08
CA LEU A 119 18.65 -8.59 4.90
C LEU A 119 19.28 -9.90 4.41
N MET A 120 20.61 -9.99 4.41
CA MET A 120 21.35 -11.21 4.09
C MET A 120 21.12 -12.30 5.12
N ALA A 121 21.07 -11.96 6.41
CA ALA A 121 20.74 -12.89 7.48
C ALA A 121 19.31 -13.43 7.35
N PHE A 122 18.35 -12.56 7.00
CA PHE A 122 16.98 -12.96 6.73
C PHE A 122 16.90 -13.92 5.53
N LEU A 123 17.55 -13.59 4.42
CA LEU A 123 17.66 -14.46 3.24
C LEU A 123 18.27 -15.83 3.58
N GLY A 124 19.39 -15.84 4.29
CA GLY A 124 20.08 -17.06 4.70
C GLY A 124 19.22 -17.94 5.62
N GLY A 125 18.57 -17.33 6.62
CA GLY A 125 17.70 -18.03 7.55
C GLY A 125 16.44 -18.59 6.89
N ALA A 126 15.82 -17.81 6.00
CA ALA A 126 14.68 -18.25 5.21
C ALA A 126 15.06 -19.37 4.24
N TRP A 127 16.25 -19.32 3.64
CA TRP A 127 16.74 -20.39 2.77
C TRP A 127 17.02 -21.69 3.54
N TRP A 128 17.65 -21.60 4.72
CA TRP A 128 17.88 -22.76 5.58
C TRP A 128 16.55 -23.44 5.94
N ARG A 129 15.54 -22.66 6.34
CA ARG A 129 14.24 -23.17 6.76
C ARG A 129 13.21 -23.25 5.63
N ALA A 130 13.65 -23.24 4.36
CA ALA A 130 12.77 -23.16 3.21
C ALA A 130 11.78 -24.33 3.11
N ARG A 131 12.17 -25.54 3.54
CA ARG A 131 11.29 -26.72 3.53
C ARG A 131 10.10 -26.57 4.48
N ASP A 132 10.36 -26.06 5.69
CA ASP A 132 9.34 -25.84 6.71
C ASP A 132 8.42 -24.67 6.33
N ILE A 133 8.97 -23.60 5.77
CA ILE A 133 8.16 -22.46 5.30
C ILE A 133 7.26 -22.91 4.14
N ARG A 134 7.79 -23.71 3.21
CA ARG A 134 7.03 -24.20 2.04
C ARG A 134 5.87 -25.13 2.43
N SER A 135 6.05 -25.98 3.45
CA SER A 135 4.96 -26.85 3.93
C SER A 135 3.82 -26.05 4.56
N ILE A 136 4.14 -24.93 5.23
CA ILE A 136 3.15 -24.01 5.80
C ILE A 136 2.37 -23.29 4.69
N VAL A 137 3.07 -22.79 3.66
CA VAL A 137 2.45 -22.13 2.48
C VAL A 137 1.41 -23.04 1.80
N GLN A 138 1.74 -24.32 1.64
CA GLN A 138 0.87 -25.28 0.95
C GLN A 138 -0.37 -25.66 1.76
N SER A 139 -0.31 -25.52 3.09
CA SER A 139 -1.40 -25.97 3.96
C SER A 139 -2.65 -25.09 3.93
N ARG A 140 -2.59 -23.86 3.36
CA ARG A 140 -3.72 -22.91 3.14
C ARG A 140 -4.72 -22.75 4.31
N ARG A 141 -4.36 -23.13 5.53
CA ARG A 141 -5.19 -22.91 6.71
C ARG A 141 -4.88 -21.53 7.24
N LEU A 142 -5.78 -20.59 6.94
CA LEU A 142 -5.94 -19.34 7.70
C LEU A 142 -5.90 -19.73 9.18
N ARG A 143 -4.81 -19.39 9.88
CA ARG A 143 -4.66 -19.68 11.30
C ARG A 143 -5.58 -18.74 12.07
N ASP A 144 -6.42 -19.31 12.93
CA ASP A 144 -7.33 -18.58 13.81
C ASP A 144 -6.56 -17.53 14.65
N GLY A 145 -7.17 -16.35 14.79
CA GLY A 145 -6.58 -15.06 15.19
C GLY A 145 -5.99 -14.92 16.61
N GLY A 146 -5.48 -16.00 17.21
CA GLY A 146 -4.86 -15.99 18.55
C GLY A 146 -3.33 -15.81 18.57
N GLN A 147 -2.68 -15.40 17.47
CA GLN A 147 -1.21 -15.32 17.39
C GLN A 147 -0.61 -13.95 17.09
N LEU A 148 -1.42 -12.88 16.94
CA LEU A 148 -0.89 -11.53 16.71
C LEU A 148 0.07 -11.09 17.84
N ASP A 149 -0.21 -11.45 19.08
CA ASP A 149 0.65 -11.11 20.23
C ASP A 149 2.04 -11.76 20.16
N ARG A 150 2.14 -12.97 19.60
CA ARG A 150 3.43 -13.65 19.42
C ARG A 150 4.27 -13.03 18.30
N VAL A 151 3.64 -12.36 17.34
CA VAL A 151 4.33 -11.65 16.26
C VAL A 151 5.07 -10.42 16.80
N PHE A 152 4.46 -9.64 17.69
CA PHE A 152 5.16 -8.48 18.26
C PHE A 152 6.31 -8.89 19.18
N LEU A 153 6.18 -10.03 19.87
CA LEU A 153 7.16 -10.51 20.85
C LEU A 153 8.52 -10.86 20.24
N TRP A 154 8.58 -11.37 19.00
CA TRP A 154 9.86 -11.68 18.36
C TRP A 154 10.61 -10.44 17.85
N MET A 155 9.91 -9.32 17.64
CA MET A 155 10.52 -8.05 17.24
C MET A 155 11.17 -7.33 18.44
N ALA A 156 10.79 -7.68 19.67
CA ALA A 156 11.26 -7.01 20.89
C ALA A 156 12.79 -6.93 21.02
N PRO A 157 13.59 -7.96 20.68
CA PRO A 157 15.05 -7.86 20.74
C PRO A 157 15.61 -6.86 19.72
N VAL A 158 15.02 -6.76 18.52
CA VAL A 158 15.44 -5.78 17.50
C VAL A 158 15.14 -4.37 17.97
N TRP A 159 13.94 -4.13 18.51
CA TRP A 159 13.58 -2.86 19.14
C TRP A 159 14.48 -2.53 20.33
N GLY A 160 14.82 -3.53 21.15
CA GLY A 160 15.73 -3.38 22.27
C GLY A 160 17.12 -2.94 21.84
N ILE A 161 17.71 -3.59 20.83
CA ILE A 161 19.01 -3.20 20.27
C ILE A 161 18.94 -1.78 19.69
N GLY A 162 17.88 -1.47 18.92
CA GLY A 162 17.66 -0.12 18.40
C GLY A 162 17.57 0.93 19.51
N ALA A 163 16.77 0.69 20.55
CA ALA A 163 16.64 1.60 21.69
C ALA A 163 17.96 1.80 22.43
N LEU A 164 18.77 0.74 22.60
CA LEU A 164 20.09 0.84 23.22
C LEU A 164 21.04 1.75 22.43
N THR A 165 20.87 1.89 21.11
CA THR A 165 21.72 2.81 20.32
C THR A 165 21.50 4.29 20.67
N PHE A 166 20.36 4.67 21.25
CA PHE A 166 20.13 6.04 21.72
C PHE A 166 20.88 6.38 23.00
N LEU A 167 21.36 5.38 23.75
CA LEU A 167 22.19 5.60 24.94
C LEU A 167 23.64 5.92 24.59
N VAL A 168 24.01 5.85 23.31
CA VAL A 168 25.37 6.11 22.82
C VAL A 168 25.56 7.62 22.66
N PRO A 169 26.51 8.25 23.37
CA PRO A 169 26.81 9.67 23.19
C PRO A 169 27.52 9.91 21.86
N GLY A 170 26.75 10.12 20.79
CA GLY A 170 27.26 10.21 19.42
C GLY A 170 28.12 11.45 19.10
N HIS A 171 28.18 12.45 19.98
CA HIS A 171 28.93 13.69 19.74
C HIS A 171 30.39 13.66 20.26
N ASP A 172 30.73 12.77 21.20
CA ASP A 172 32.04 12.75 21.86
C ASP A 172 32.91 11.52 21.50
N MET A 173 32.42 10.63 20.63
CA MET A 173 33.12 9.41 20.24
C MET A 173 33.98 9.58 18.99
N ALA A 174 35.14 8.92 18.98
CA ALA A 174 35.96 8.80 17.78
C ALA A 174 35.16 8.13 16.64
N PRO A 175 35.25 8.61 15.39
CA PRO A 175 34.47 8.06 14.26
C PRO A 175 34.66 6.56 14.04
N GLU A 176 35.85 6.04 14.35
CA GLU A 176 36.20 4.62 14.27
C GLU A 176 35.37 3.78 15.26
N LEU A 177 35.32 4.19 16.53
CA LEU A 177 34.54 3.51 17.57
C LEU A 177 33.04 3.55 17.26
N LEU A 178 32.55 4.68 16.72
CA LEU A 178 31.16 4.83 16.31
C LEU A 178 30.80 3.86 15.16
N SER A 179 31.71 3.69 14.20
CA SER A 179 31.57 2.74 13.09
C SER A 179 31.57 1.28 13.58
N GLU A 180 32.46 0.93 14.51
CA GLU A 180 32.50 -0.41 15.10
C GLU A 180 31.21 -0.73 15.86
N LEU A 181 30.73 0.21 16.68
CA LEU A 181 29.51 0.06 17.46
C LEU A 181 28.28 -0.10 16.55
N PHE A 182 28.22 0.68 15.48
CA PHE A 182 27.17 0.56 14.47
C PHE A 182 27.18 -0.82 13.80
N VAL A 183 28.34 -1.30 13.33
CA VAL A 183 28.45 -2.62 12.70
C VAL A 183 28.12 -3.73 13.70
N ALA A 184 28.54 -3.60 14.96
CA ALA A 184 28.20 -4.55 16.03
C ALA A 184 26.70 -4.58 16.31
N ALA A 185 26.03 -3.43 16.37
CA ALA A 185 24.57 -3.34 16.54
C ALA A 185 23.83 -3.97 15.36
N MET A 186 24.23 -3.65 14.12
CA MET A 186 23.65 -4.26 12.91
C MET A 186 23.92 -5.77 12.84
N GLY A 187 25.08 -6.23 13.31
CA GLY A 187 25.42 -7.65 13.43
C GLY A 187 24.57 -8.38 14.48
N ALA A 188 24.32 -7.76 15.63
CA ALA A 188 23.42 -8.31 16.64
C ALA A 188 21.98 -8.41 16.09
N ILE A 189 21.49 -7.37 15.41
CA ILE A 189 20.19 -7.39 14.73
C ILE A 189 20.16 -8.51 13.68
N ALA A 190 21.21 -8.63 12.86
CA ALA A 190 21.30 -9.67 11.84
C ALA A 190 21.25 -11.09 12.43
N LEU A 191 21.95 -11.32 13.54
CA LEU A 191 21.93 -12.60 14.25
C LEU A 191 20.53 -12.93 14.79
N VAL A 192 19.86 -11.97 15.43
CA VAL A 192 18.46 -12.12 15.85
C VAL A 192 17.57 -12.46 14.66
N VAL A 193 17.67 -11.69 13.57
CA VAL A 193 16.90 -11.88 12.34
C VAL A 193 17.15 -13.26 11.73
N LEU A 194 18.39 -13.78 11.76
CA LEU A 194 18.71 -15.13 11.29
C LEU A 194 17.91 -16.19 12.07
N PHE A 195 17.90 -16.12 13.40
CA PHE A 195 17.21 -17.09 14.26
C PHE A 195 15.68 -17.04 14.12
N VAL A 196 15.13 -15.84 13.99
CA VAL A 196 13.68 -15.61 13.90
C VAL A 196 13.18 -15.55 12.45
N SER A 197 14.05 -15.71 11.45
CA SER A 197 13.73 -15.65 10.02
C SER A 197 12.51 -16.47 9.60
N ARG A 198 12.25 -17.61 10.26
CA ARG A 198 11.06 -18.43 10.05
C ARG A 198 9.77 -17.69 10.42
N ASP A 199 9.71 -17.08 11.60
CA ASP A 199 8.51 -16.40 12.08
C ASP A 199 8.27 -15.12 11.26
N ILE A 200 9.35 -14.43 10.85
CA ILE A 200 9.30 -13.31 9.90
C ILE A 200 8.66 -13.78 8.58
N ALA A 201 9.14 -14.87 7.99
CA ALA A 201 8.64 -15.37 6.73
C ALA A 201 7.16 -15.80 6.81
N ILE A 202 6.74 -16.42 7.92
CA ILE A 202 5.33 -16.77 8.17
C ILE A 202 4.49 -15.50 8.28
N PHE A 203 4.94 -14.53 9.06
CA PHE A 203 4.23 -13.26 9.21
C PHE A 203 4.09 -12.49 7.90
N LEU A 204 5.14 -12.46 7.07
CA LEU A 204 5.07 -11.87 5.73
C LEU A 204 4.09 -12.59 4.82
N LEU A 205 3.92 -13.91 5.00
CA LEU A 205 2.94 -14.68 4.26
C LEU A 205 1.52 -14.36 4.72
N ASP A 206 1.29 -14.31 6.03
CA ASP A 206 -0.01 -13.94 6.61
C ASP A 206 -0.39 -12.50 6.22
N ALA A 207 0.56 -11.56 6.32
CA ALA A 207 0.41 -10.18 5.85
C ALA A 207 0.13 -10.13 4.35
N GLY A 208 0.82 -10.95 3.55
CA GLY A 208 0.55 -11.09 2.11
C GLY A 208 -0.87 -11.56 1.83
N LEU A 209 -1.37 -12.58 2.53
CA LEU A 209 -2.74 -13.06 2.38
C LEU A 209 -3.78 -12.01 2.84
N LEU A 210 -3.48 -11.27 3.90
CA LEU A 210 -4.31 -10.17 4.36
C LEU A 210 -4.36 -9.05 3.30
N PHE A 211 -3.21 -8.69 2.72
CA PHE A 211 -3.13 -7.75 1.61
C PHE A 211 -3.90 -8.26 0.39
N GLU A 212 -3.83 -9.55 0.08
CA GLU A 212 -4.63 -10.16 -1.00
C GLU A 212 -6.12 -9.92 -0.78
N GLY A 213 -6.64 -10.25 0.41
CA GLY A 213 -8.02 -10.01 0.77
C GLY A 213 -8.39 -8.51 0.69
N PHE A 214 -7.53 -7.65 1.24
CA PHE A 214 -7.74 -6.20 1.24
C PHE A 214 -7.74 -5.61 -0.18
N PHE A 215 -6.76 -5.95 -1.03
CA PHE A 215 -6.68 -5.45 -2.41
C PHE A 215 -7.82 -5.99 -3.26
N GLN A 216 -8.23 -7.25 -3.04
CA GLN A 216 -9.42 -7.78 -3.71
C GLN A 216 -10.68 -7.01 -3.29
N GLN A 217 -10.81 -6.63 -2.02
CA GLN A 217 -11.91 -5.78 -1.55
C GLN A 217 -11.80 -4.37 -2.13
N ALA A 218 -10.63 -3.74 -2.10
CA ALA A 218 -10.38 -2.40 -2.62
C ALA A 218 -10.65 -2.31 -4.13
N SER A 219 -10.24 -3.32 -4.90
CA SER A 219 -10.48 -3.36 -6.36
C SER A 219 -11.97 -3.37 -6.73
N ARG A 220 -12.82 -3.98 -5.88
CA ARG A 220 -14.29 -3.94 -6.06
C ARG A 220 -14.87 -2.55 -5.83
N LEU A 221 -14.20 -1.72 -5.04
CA LEU A 221 -14.62 -0.35 -4.75
C LEU A 221 -14.19 0.63 -5.85
N VAL A 222 -13.29 0.25 -6.77
CA VAL A 222 -12.78 1.16 -7.81
C VAL A 222 -13.89 1.66 -8.73
N LEU A 223 -14.78 0.77 -9.20
CA LEU A 223 -15.88 1.16 -10.09
C LEU A 223 -16.88 2.11 -9.42
N PRO A 224 -17.43 1.81 -8.22
CA PRO A 224 -18.33 2.73 -7.54
C PRO A 224 -17.61 4.01 -7.08
N ALA A 225 -16.34 3.95 -6.68
CA ALA A 225 -15.56 5.14 -6.35
C ALA A 225 -15.35 6.05 -7.57
N PHE A 226 -15.07 5.49 -8.74
CA PHE A 226 -14.92 6.26 -9.98
C PHE A 226 -16.24 6.92 -10.39
N ALA A 227 -17.36 6.21 -10.28
CA ALA A 227 -18.69 6.77 -10.51
C ALA A 227 -18.97 7.91 -9.52
N PHE A 228 -18.74 7.69 -8.22
CA PHE A 228 -18.89 8.71 -7.18
C PHE A 228 -18.03 9.95 -7.45
N LEU A 229 -16.74 9.76 -7.75
CA LEU A 229 -15.80 10.84 -8.05
C LEU A 229 -16.22 11.64 -9.30
N THR A 230 -16.81 10.97 -10.29
CA THR A 230 -17.32 11.63 -11.50
C THR A 230 -18.50 12.54 -11.16
N PHE A 231 -19.48 12.06 -10.37
CA PHE A 231 -20.59 12.90 -9.91
C PHE A 231 -20.11 14.03 -8.98
N TYR A 232 -19.19 13.72 -8.06
CA TYR A 232 -18.56 14.70 -7.17
C TYR A 232 -17.92 15.84 -7.97
N SER A 233 -17.12 15.51 -8.97
CA SER A 233 -16.45 16.48 -9.84
C SER A 233 -17.45 17.27 -10.68
N LEU A 234 -18.48 16.61 -11.22
CA LEU A 234 -19.53 17.27 -11.99
C LEU A 234 -20.31 18.28 -11.14
N THR A 235 -20.66 17.93 -9.91
CA THR A 235 -21.36 18.84 -8.99
C THR A 235 -20.48 20.05 -8.67
N ILE A 236 -19.20 19.87 -8.38
CA ILE A 236 -18.28 20.98 -8.12
C ILE A 236 -18.19 21.91 -9.32
N ILE A 237 -18.05 21.36 -10.53
CA ILE A 237 -17.98 22.15 -11.76
C ILE A 237 -19.30 22.89 -12.01
N LEU A 238 -20.43 22.25 -11.78
CA LEU A 238 -21.76 22.83 -11.93
C LEU A 238 -21.95 24.03 -11.00
N PHE A 239 -21.67 23.89 -9.70
CA PHE A 239 -21.83 24.98 -8.74
C PHE A 239 -20.78 26.07 -8.92
N GLY A 240 -19.52 25.73 -9.20
CA GLY A 240 -18.49 26.73 -9.53
C GLY A 240 -18.85 27.55 -10.77
N SER A 241 -19.43 26.91 -11.79
CA SER A 241 -19.98 27.59 -12.96
C SER A 241 -21.19 28.47 -12.59
N LEU A 242 -22.08 27.98 -11.72
CA LEU A 242 -23.25 28.74 -11.28
C LEU A 242 -22.84 30.00 -10.51
N TYR A 243 -21.86 29.93 -9.61
CA TYR A 243 -21.35 31.09 -8.88
C TYR A 243 -20.77 32.15 -9.81
N THR A 244 -19.96 31.73 -10.79
CA THR A 244 -19.34 32.65 -11.75
C THR A 244 -20.37 33.27 -12.71
N ILE A 245 -21.40 32.51 -13.10
CA ILE A 245 -22.54 33.02 -13.87
C ILE A 245 -23.33 34.05 -13.05
N MET A 246 -23.60 33.77 -11.77
CA MET A 246 -24.33 34.70 -10.91
C MET A 246 -23.60 36.02 -10.73
N ASP A 247 -22.28 35.99 -10.51
CA ASP A 247 -21.47 37.22 -10.48
C ASP A 247 -21.50 37.97 -11.81
N ARG A 248 -21.38 37.26 -12.94
CA ARG A 248 -21.38 37.88 -14.27
C ARG A 248 -22.66 38.64 -14.62
N PHE A 249 -23.82 38.16 -14.17
CA PHE A 249 -25.12 38.73 -14.54
C PHE A 249 -25.73 39.65 -13.48
N MET A 250 -25.15 39.76 -12.28
CA MET A 250 -25.60 40.70 -11.27
C MET A 250 -24.85 42.03 -11.37
N GLY A 251 -25.52 43.13 -11.03
CA GLY A 251 -24.93 44.47 -11.11
C GLY A 251 -23.90 44.78 -10.02
N GLU A 252 -23.79 43.93 -9.00
CA GLU A 252 -22.91 44.10 -7.84
C GLU A 252 -22.25 42.76 -7.51
N PRO A 253 -20.96 42.72 -7.10
CA PRO A 253 -20.28 41.47 -6.79
C PRO A 253 -20.92 40.74 -5.61
N ASN A 254 -21.07 39.43 -5.72
CA ASN A 254 -21.73 38.61 -4.69
C ASN A 254 -20.79 38.02 -3.65
N PHE A 255 -19.48 38.14 -3.83
CA PHE A 255 -18.45 37.54 -2.99
C PHE A 255 -17.46 38.56 -2.45
N ILE A 256 -16.85 38.20 -1.33
CA ILE A 256 -15.60 38.79 -0.84
C ILE A 256 -14.49 37.76 -1.02
N ILE A 257 -13.38 38.19 -1.59
CA ILE A 257 -12.19 37.38 -1.87
C ILE A 257 -11.00 38.10 -1.26
N ASP A 258 -10.34 37.47 -0.29
CA ASP A 258 -9.23 38.07 0.49
C ASP A 258 -9.56 39.45 1.07
N GLY A 259 -10.81 39.63 1.51
CA GLY A 259 -11.31 40.89 2.08
C GLY A 259 -11.74 41.94 1.06
N VAL A 260 -11.60 41.68 -0.25
CA VAL A 260 -12.02 42.60 -1.31
C VAL A 260 -13.31 42.12 -1.97
N ARG A 261 -14.27 43.04 -2.12
CA ARG A 261 -15.51 42.78 -2.87
C ARG A 261 -15.26 42.91 -4.37
N ARG A 262 -15.27 41.80 -5.09
CA ARG A 262 -15.06 41.72 -6.54
C ARG A 262 -15.65 40.42 -7.10
N ASP A 263 -15.74 40.34 -8.42
CA ASP A 263 -16.26 39.16 -9.12
C ASP A 263 -15.31 37.97 -9.01
N LEU A 264 -15.89 36.77 -8.98
CA LEU A 264 -15.17 35.50 -9.08
C LEU A 264 -14.61 35.26 -10.49
N THR A 265 -13.35 34.86 -10.55
CA THR A 265 -12.83 34.16 -11.72
C THR A 265 -13.32 32.70 -11.74
N PHE A 266 -13.29 32.06 -12.91
CA PHE A 266 -13.72 30.66 -13.03
C PHE A 266 -12.95 29.69 -12.10
N PRO A 267 -11.59 29.76 -12.00
CA PRO A 267 -10.85 28.92 -11.05
C PRO A 267 -11.23 29.18 -9.58
N GLU A 268 -11.49 30.43 -9.21
CA GLU A 268 -11.94 30.79 -7.85
C GLU A 268 -13.34 30.24 -7.55
N GLY A 269 -14.25 30.27 -8.52
CA GLY A 269 -15.57 29.64 -8.39
C GLY A 269 -15.50 28.12 -8.21
N LEU A 270 -14.63 27.44 -8.97
CA LEU A 270 -14.38 26.01 -8.79
C LEU A 270 -13.76 25.70 -7.43
N TYR A 271 -12.79 26.51 -6.99
CA TYR A 271 -12.15 26.37 -5.70
C TYR A 271 -13.14 26.58 -4.55
N PHE A 272 -13.94 27.65 -4.60
CA PHE A 272 -14.98 27.94 -3.61
C PHE A 272 -16.02 26.82 -3.51
N SER A 273 -16.47 26.31 -4.66
CA SER A 273 -17.35 25.14 -4.77
C SER A 273 -16.71 23.90 -4.12
N LEU A 274 -15.45 23.58 -4.46
CA LEU A 274 -14.72 22.44 -3.88
C LEU A 274 -14.62 22.52 -2.35
N ILE A 275 -14.20 23.67 -1.79
CA ILE A 275 -14.02 23.82 -0.34
C ILE A 275 -15.36 23.88 0.42
N THR A 276 -16.43 24.35 -0.24
CA THR A 276 -17.79 24.35 0.31
C THR A 276 -18.35 22.92 0.33
N PHE A 277 -18.25 22.22 -0.80
CA PHE A 277 -18.69 20.84 -0.94
C PHE A 277 -17.94 19.89 0.01
N ALA A 278 -16.62 20.08 0.16
CA ALA A 278 -15.80 19.31 1.09
C ALA A 278 -15.97 19.74 2.56
N THR A 279 -16.80 20.75 2.84
CA THR A 279 -17.03 21.32 4.19
C THR A 279 -15.78 21.87 4.87
N VAL A 280 -14.76 22.26 4.08
CA VAL A 280 -13.48 22.79 4.58
C VAL A 280 -13.59 24.28 4.92
N GLY A 281 -14.08 25.08 3.96
CA GLY A 281 -14.36 26.52 4.16
C GLY A 281 -13.25 27.33 4.81
N TYR A 282 -12.10 27.49 4.15
CA TYR A 282 -10.95 28.24 4.69
C TYR A 282 -11.25 29.70 5.05
N GLY A 283 -12.27 30.32 4.44
CA GLY A 283 -12.75 31.66 4.78
C GLY A 283 -12.10 32.80 3.97
N ASP A 284 -11.25 32.45 3.01
CA ASP A 284 -10.64 33.33 2.01
C ASP A 284 -11.67 33.82 0.96
N ILE A 285 -12.66 32.99 0.64
CA ILE A 285 -13.80 33.34 -0.24
C ILE A 285 -15.11 33.06 0.49
N TYR A 286 -16.02 34.04 0.54
CA TYR A 286 -17.34 33.84 1.13
C TYR A 286 -18.45 34.71 0.51
N PRO A 287 -19.71 34.22 0.49
CA PRO A 287 -20.83 34.88 -0.15
C PRO A 287 -21.46 35.96 0.75
N ILE A 288 -21.70 37.14 0.17
CA ILE A 288 -22.29 38.29 0.88
C ILE A 288 -23.74 38.57 0.52
N THR A 289 -24.22 38.13 -0.65
CA THR A 289 -25.62 38.34 -1.08
C THR A 289 -26.52 37.17 -0.71
N GLY A 290 -27.81 37.46 -0.48
CA GLY A 290 -28.81 36.43 -0.12
C GLY A 290 -29.01 35.39 -1.21
N ALA A 291 -29.00 35.80 -2.49
CA ALA A 291 -29.20 34.89 -3.62
C ALA A 291 -28.10 33.82 -3.70
N VAL A 292 -26.83 34.23 -3.61
CA VAL A 292 -25.70 33.28 -3.63
C VAL A 292 -25.71 32.39 -2.40
N ARG A 293 -26.07 32.91 -1.21
CA ARG A 293 -26.20 32.09 0.01
C ARG A 293 -27.24 30.98 -0.13
N ILE A 294 -28.35 31.23 -0.84
CA ILE A 294 -29.34 30.17 -1.15
C ILE A 294 -28.71 29.11 -2.05
N VAL A 295 -27.94 29.51 -3.06
CA VAL A 295 -27.24 28.55 -3.93
C VAL A 295 -26.21 27.73 -3.14
N CYS A 296 -25.46 28.35 -2.23
CA CYS A 296 -24.57 27.62 -1.31
C CYS A 296 -25.33 26.63 -0.43
N ALA A 297 -26.49 27.01 0.10
CA ALA A 297 -27.31 26.08 0.87
C ALA A 297 -27.77 24.87 0.04
N VAL A 298 -28.16 25.08 -1.23
CA VAL A 298 -28.52 24.00 -2.16
C VAL A 298 -27.30 23.13 -2.48
N GLU A 299 -26.12 23.71 -2.67
CA GLU A 299 -24.87 22.97 -2.86
C GLU A 299 -24.60 22.04 -1.67
N ILE A 300 -24.65 22.59 -0.45
CA ILE A 300 -24.41 21.83 0.79
C ILE A 300 -25.38 20.65 0.91
N VAL A 301 -26.68 20.88 0.70
CA VAL A 301 -27.69 19.80 0.75
C VAL A 301 -27.41 18.74 -0.32
N THR A 302 -27.08 19.16 -1.54
CA THR A 302 -26.75 18.26 -2.64
C THR A 302 -25.50 17.44 -2.32
N GLY A 303 -24.48 18.06 -1.73
CA GLY A 303 -23.25 17.39 -1.34
C GLY A 303 -23.44 16.36 -0.23
N VAL A 304 -24.24 16.69 0.80
CA VAL A 304 -24.63 15.74 1.85
C VAL A 304 -25.36 14.54 1.24
N LEU A 305 -26.35 14.77 0.37
CA LEU A 305 -27.07 13.68 -0.29
C LEU A 305 -26.14 12.81 -1.14
N LEU A 306 -25.27 13.44 -1.95
CA LEU A 306 -24.30 12.71 -2.77
C LEU A 306 -23.39 11.85 -1.92
N LEU A 307 -22.86 12.36 -0.80
CA LEU A 307 -22.02 11.59 0.12
C LEU A 307 -22.79 10.39 0.69
N LEU A 308 -24.01 10.57 1.19
CA LEU A 308 -24.83 9.48 1.72
C LEU A 308 -25.08 8.39 0.67
N PHE A 309 -25.49 8.77 -0.54
CA PHE A 309 -25.71 7.82 -1.63
C PHE A 309 -24.41 7.17 -2.10
N GLY A 310 -23.33 7.93 -2.18
CA GLY A 310 -22.00 7.45 -2.53
C GLY A 310 -21.53 6.36 -1.57
N PHE A 311 -21.59 6.62 -0.27
CA PHE A 311 -21.26 5.63 0.75
C PHE A 311 -22.18 4.40 0.67
N SER A 312 -23.50 4.60 0.52
CA SER A 312 -24.44 3.48 0.38
C SER A 312 -24.16 2.62 -0.85
N ALA A 313 -23.82 3.24 -1.99
CA ALA A 313 -23.49 2.52 -3.21
C ALA A 313 -22.18 1.73 -3.05
N ILE A 314 -21.16 2.36 -2.47
CA ILE A 314 -19.86 1.72 -2.19
C ILE A 314 -20.04 0.51 -1.26
N ILE A 315 -20.81 0.65 -0.18
CA ILE A 315 -21.07 -0.43 0.80
C ILE A 315 -21.97 -1.53 0.19
N GLY A 316 -22.98 -1.15 -0.59
CA GLY A 316 -23.90 -2.08 -1.26
C GLY A 316 -23.19 -3.02 -2.24
N HIS A 317 -22.19 -2.52 -2.97
CA HIS A 317 -21.37 -3.32 -3.89
C HIS A 317 -20.26 -4.12 -3.18
N ALA A 318 -19.91 -3.75 -1.94
CA ALA A 318 -18.96 -4.49 -1.12
C ALA A 318 -19.55 -5.79 -0.54
N ARG A 319 -20.89 -5.89 -0.41
CA ARG A 319 -21.55 -7.11 0.03
C ARG A 319 -21.50 -8.16 -1.09
N PRO A 320 -20.90 -9.34 -0.85
CA PRO A 320 -20.99 -10.45 -1.78
C PRO A 320 -22.48 -10.71 -2.04
N HIS A 321 -22.89 -10.69 -3.30
CA HIS A 321 -24.15 -11.35 -3.68
C HIS A 321 -23.95 -12.83 -3.32
N ASP A 322 -24.45 -13.24 -2.15
CA ASP A 322 -24.81 -14.62 -1.93
C ASP A 322 -25.85 -14.93 -3.01
N ARG A 323 -25.36 -15.52 -4.11
CA ARG A 323 -26.19 -16.24 -5.04
C ARG A 323 -26.85 -17.34 -4.20
N ALA A 324 -28.06 -17.05 -3.75
CA ALA A 324 -29.05 -18.05 -3.42
C ALA A 324 -29.40 -18.78 -4.72
N ASP A 325 -28.48 -19.63 -5.18
CA ASP A 325 -28.79 -20.76 -6.04
C ASP A 325 -28.67 -22.01 -5.17
N HIS A 326 -29.81 -22.40 -4.61
CA HIS A 326 -30.30 -23.78 -4.54
C HIS A 326 -31.44 -23.82 -3.53
N ARG A 327 -32.66 -23.79 -4.07
CA ARG A 327 -33.72 -24.75 -3.75
C ARG A 327 -34.88 -24.49 -4.69
N ASP A 328 -34.79 -25.15 -5.85
CA ASP A 328 -35.90 -25.98 -6.30
C ASP A 328 -36.33 -26.85 -5.11
N PRO A 329 -37.60 -26.75 -4.70
CA PRO A 329 -38.40 -27.96 -4.74
C PRO A 329 -39.84 -27.70 -5.17
N LEU A 330 -40.23 -28.45 -6.22
CA LEU A 330 -41.60 -28.74 -6.70
C LEU A 330 -42.15 -27.79 -7.77
#